data_AF-A0A1J3FJM2-F1
#
_entry.id   AF-A0A1J3FJM2-F1
#
_cell.length_a   1.000
_cell.length_b   1.000
_cell.length_c   1.000
_cell.angle_alpha   90.00
_cell.angle_beta   90.00
_cell.angle_gamma   90.00
#
_symmetry.space_group_name_H-M   'P 1'
#
loop_
_entity.id
_entity.type
_entity.pdbx_description
1 polymer ?
#
loop_
_entity_poly.entity_id
_entity_poly.type
_entity_poly.pdbx_seq_one_letter_code
_entity_poly.pdbx_strand_id
1 'polypeptide(L)'
;KDGVVVNMRSMVNLDRGIKVSRTGLFADVDASWLWIEVLNKTLELGLTPVSWTDYLYLTVGGTLSNGGISGQTFRYGPQVTNVLEMDVITGKGEIATCSKDKNSDLFFAVLGGLGQFGIITRAR
;
A
#
# COMPACT_ATOMS: atom_id res chain seq x y z
N LYS A 1 -9.66 -6.93 27.26
CA LYS A 1 -8.38 -6.18 27.14
C LYS A 1 -7.31 -7.11 26.54
N ASP A 2 -7.72 -8.05 25.69
CA ASP A 2 -6.98 -9.29 25.39
C ASP A 2 -6.77 -9.42 23.88
N GLY A 3 -6.36 -8.31 23.27
CA GLY A 3 -6.09 -8.24 21.84
C GLY A 3 -4.60 -8.41 21.54
N VAL A 4 -4.29 -8.68 20.28
CA VAL A 4 -2.93 -8.66 19.76
C VAL A 4 -2.82 -7.50 18.78
N VAL A 5 -1.82 -6.65 18.97
CA VAL A 5 -1.49 -5.56 18.03
C VAL A 5 -0.28 -5.99 17.23
N VAL A 6 -0.41 -6.00 15.91
CA VAL A 6 0.72 -6.23 15.00
C VAL A 6 1.43 -4.90 14.79
N ASN A 7 2.65 -4.78 15.32
CA ASN A 7 3.50 -3.64 15.01
C ASN A 7 4.06 -3.80 13.59
N MET A 8 3.34 -3.32 12.58
CA MET A 8 3.74 -3.47 11.18
C MET A 8 5.15 -2.92 10.91
N ARG A 9 5.56 -1.85 11.60
CA ARG A 9 6.89 -1.22 11.41
C ARG A 9 8.06 -2.13 11.80
N SER A 10 7.86 -3.16 12.63
CA SER A 10 8.90 -4.14 12.92
C SER A 10 9.15 -5.14 11.78
N MET A 11 8.29 -5.14 10.75
CA MET A 11 8.41 -6.01 9.58
C MET A 11 9.13 -5.36 8.41
N VAL A 12 9.59 -4.11 8.55
CA VAL A 12 10.39 -3.42 7.53
C VAL A 12 11.67 -4.21 7.28
N ASN A 13 11.68 -4.95 6.18
CA ASN A 13 12.85 -5.64 5.68
C ASN A 13 13.51 -4.77 4.60
N LEU A 14 14.69 -4.22 4.91
CA LEU A 14 15.43 -3.34 4.00
C LEU A 14 15.84 -4.03 2.68
N ASP A 15 15.98 -5.36 2.68
CA ASP A 15 16.35 -6.13 1.49
C ASP A 15 15.17 -6.42 0.56
N ARG A 16 13.93 -6.27 1.05
CA ARG A 16 12.69 -6.58 0.31
C ARG A 16 11.71 -5.43 0.18
N GLY A 17 11.97 -4.31 0.83
CA GLY A 17 10.91 -3.35 1.16
C GLY A 17 10.32 -2.56 0.00
N ILE A 18 11.13 -2.20 -1.00
CA ILE A 18 10.66 -1.49 -2.20
C ILE A 18 11.40 -1.99 -3.44
N LYS A 19 10.65 -2.50 -4.41
CA LYS A 19 11.16 -2.87 -5.74
C LYS A 19 10.49 -2.01 -6.79
N VAL A 20 11.23 -1.04 -7.31
CA VAL A 20 10.76 -0.15 -8.37
C VAL A 20 11.01 -0.79 -9.74
N SER A 21 9.97 -0.93 -10.54
CA SER A 21 10.06 -1.46 -11.89
C SER A 21 10.63 -0.42 -12.85
N ARG A 22 11.76 -0.74 -13.49
CA ARG A 22 12.41 0.16 -14.47
C ARG A 22 11.65 0.27 -15.79
N THR A 23 10.80 -0.71 -16.10
CA THR A 23 10.06 -0.80 -17.38
C THR A 23 8.55 -0.66 -17.20
N GLY A 24 8.01 -1.05 -16.05
CA GLY A 24 6.57 -1.12 -15.78
C GLY A 24 5.96 0.12 -15.12
N LEU A 25 6.76 1.13 -14.77
CA LEU A 25 6.30 2.36 -14.09
C LEU A 25 5.43 2.11 -12.84
N PHE A 26 5.83 1.13 -12.02
CA PHE A 26 5.21 0.82 -10.73
C PHE A 26 6.29 0.49 -9.68
N ALA A 27 5.91 0.43 -8.41
CA ALA A 27 6.78 -0.06 -7.34
C ALA A 27 6.03 -1.08 -6.48
N ASP A 28 6.63 -2.24 -6.24
CA ASP A 28 6.18 -3.14 -5.18
C ASP A 28 6.71 -2.63 -3.85
N VAL A 29 5.80 -2.30 -2.93
CA VAL A 29 6.12 -1.72 -1.63
C VAL A 29 5.54 -2.59 -0.52
N ASP A 30 6.35 -2.91 0.48
CA ASP A 30 5.87 -3.49 1.73
C ASP A 30 4.97 -2.48 2.46
N ALA A 31 3.78 -2.92 2.85
CA ALA A 31 2.74 -2.03 3.38
C ALA A 31 3.11 -1.33 4.70
N SER A 32 4.14 -1.84 5.40
CA SER A 32 4.68 -1.22 6.60
C SER A 32 5.51 0.04 6.32
N TRP A 33 5.96 0.25 5.09
CA TRP A 33 6.79 1.40 4.72
C TRP A 33 6.01 2.71 4.78
N LEU A 34 6.71 3.79 5.13
CA LEU A 34 6.18 5.15 5.12
C LEU A 34 6.27 5.74 3.72
N TRP A 35 5.32 6.60 3.35
CA TRP A 35 5.35 7.29 2.07
C TRP A 35 6.60 8.14 1.85
N ILE A 36 7.24 8.67 2.90
CA ILE A 36 8.53 9.35 2.80
C ILE A 36 9.66 8.40 2.37
N GLU A 37 9.64 7.16 2.84
CA GLU A 37 10.62 6.14 2.45
C GLU A 37 10.37 5.68 1.01
N VAL A 38 9.11 5.55 0.61
CA VAL A 38 8.70 5.29 -0.78
C VAL A 38 9.19 6.37 -1.73
N LEU A 39 8.92 7.64 -1.40
CA LEU A 39 9.35 8.79 -2.18
C LEU A 39 10.87 8.79 -2.39
N ASN A 40 11.64 8.67 -1.31
CA ASN A 40 13.09 8.67 -1.38
C ASN A 40 13.60 7.56 -2.31
N LYS A 41 13.01 6.36 -2.22
CA LYS A 41 13.44 5.22 -3.03
C LYS A 41 13.07 5.35 -4.50
N THR A 42 11.90 5.88 -4.83
CA THR A 42 11.49 6.08 -6.23
C THR A 42 12.28 7.21 -6.88
N LEU A 43 12.64 8.26 -6.13
CA LEU A 43 13.44 9.37 -6.62
C LEU A 43 14.87 8.98 -7.02
N GLU A 44 15.46 7.94 -6.42
CA GLU A 44 16.75 7.35 -6.88
C GLU A 44 16.71 6.94 -8.37
N LEU A 45 15.51 6.71 -8.91
CA LEU A 45 15.27 6.34 -10.31
C LEU A 45 14.53 7.43 -11.10
N GLY A 46 14.37 8.63 -10.53
CA GLY A 46 13.64 9.73 -11.16
C GLY A 46 12.12 9.53 -11.26
N LEU A 47 11.56 8.65 -10.42
CA LEU A 47 10.13 8.31 -10.40
C LEU A 47 9.46 8.77 -9.10
N THR A 48 8.13 8.88 -9.14
CA THR A 48 7.33 9.31 -7.99
C THR A 48 5.88 8.81 -8.10
N PRO A 49 5.23 8.38 -7.00
CA PRO A 49 3.78 8.21 -6.95
C PRO A 49 3.03 9.47 -7.40
N VAL A 50 1.85 9.29 -8.01
CA VAL A 50 1.05 10.40 -8.56
C VAL A 50 0.03 10.99 -7.60
N SER A 51 -0.32 10.27 -6.53
CA SER A 51 -1.24 10.71 -5.47
C SER A 51 -0.60 10.57 -4.09
N TRP A 52 -0.76 11.59 -3.26
CA TRP A 52 -0.11 11.70 -1.96
C TRP A 52 -1.09 11.92 -0.82
N THR A 53 -0.54 12.00 0.39
CA THR A 53 -1.15 12.58 1.58
C THR A 53 -0.37 13.84 1.97
N ASP A 54 -1.02 14.79 2.63
CA ASP A 54 -0.37 16.04 3.06
C ASP A 54 0.78 15.80 4.06
N TYR A 55 0.79 14.64 4.73
CA TYR A 55 1.82 14.19 5.65
C TYR A 55 2.38 12.82 5.23
N LEU A 56 3.71 12.71 5.08
CA LEU A 56 4.36 11.53 4.47
C LEU A 56 4.83 10.46 5.47
N TYR A 57 4.79 10.72 6.78
CA TYR A 57 5.10 9.71 7.80
C TYR A 57 3.85 8.87 8.13
N LEU A 58 3.14 8.45 7.10
CA LEU A 58 2.02 7.51 7.15
C LEU A 58 2.41 6.24 6.41
N THR A 59 1.97 5.09 6.90
CA THR A 59 2.24 3.81 6.25
C THR A 59 1.40 3.62 5.00
N VAL A 60 1.93 2.91 4.00
CA VAL A 60 1.20 2.57 2.77
C VAL A 60 -0.10 1.84 3.10
N GLY A 61 -0.02 0.75 3.87
CA GLY A 61 -1.21 -0.03 4.23
C GLY A 61 -2.27 0.78 5.01
N GLY A 62 -1.83 1.70 5.86
CA GLY A 62 -2.74 2.56 6.64
C GLY A 62 -3.54 3.51 5.75
N THR A 63 -2.87 4.20 4.83
CA THR A 63 -3.53 5.11 3.90
C THR A 63 -4.44 4.40 2.90
N LEU A 64 -4.01 3.25 2.37
CA LEU A 64 -4.81 2.43 1.44
C LEU A 64 -6.04 1.80 2.12
N SER A 65 -5.99 1.59 3.43
CA SER A 65 -7.16 1.16 4.21
C SER A 65 -8.19 2.28 4.44
N ASN A 66 -7.87 3.53 4.07
CA ASN A 66 -8.76 4.70 4.24
C ASN A 66 -9.12 5.35 2.90
N GLY A 67 -8.13 5.90 2.20
CA GLY A 67 -8.30 6.61 0.94
C GLY A 67 -6.99 7.20 0.45
N GLY A 68 -6.33 8.01 1.30
CA GLY A 68 -5.07 8.69 0.97
C GLY A 68 -5.31 9.86 0.01
N ILE A 69 -5.63 11.03 0.56
CA ILE A 69 -6.06 12.21 -0.20
C ILE A 69 -5.09 13.37 0.04
N SER A 70 -4.84 14.15 -1.01
CA SER A 70 -4.12 15.43 -0.98
C SER A 70 -4.49 16.25 -2.22
N GLY A 71 -3.76 17.34 -2.48
CA GLY A 71 -4.01 18.27 -3.58
C GLY A 71 -3.92 17.66 -4.98
N GLN A 72 -3.42 16.44 -5.17
CA GLN A 72 -3.35 15.77 -6.48
C GLN A 72 -4.61 14.94 -6.80
N THR A 73 -5.47 14.71 -5.80
CA THR A 73 -6.62 13.81 -5.90
C THR A 73 -7.63 14.26 -6.95
N PHE A 74 -7.78 15.57 -7.21
CA PHE A 74 -8.69 16.06 -8.26
C PHE A 74 -8.32 15.57 -9.67
N ARG A 75 -7.04 15.25 -9.90
CA ARG A 75 -6.51 14.85 -11.21
C ARG A 75 -6.23 13.36 -11.31
N TYR A 76 -5.65 12.78 -10.25
CA TYR A 76 -5.19 11.38 -10.26
C TYR A 76 -6.05 10.45 -9.41
N GLY A 77 -7.09 10.96 -8.75
CA GLY A 77 -7.82 10.23 -7.72
C GLY A 77 -7.00 10.05 -6.43
N PRO A 78 -7.60 9.48 -5.37
CA PRO A 78 -6.90 9.20 -4.12
C PRO A 78 -5.88 8.05 -4.29
N GLN A 79 -5.06 7.79 -3.27
CA GLN A 79 -4.07 6.70 -3.33
C GLN A 79 -4.73 5.35 -3.62
N VAL A 80 -5.93 5.08 -3.06
CA VAL A 80 -6.67 3.83 -3.31
C VAL A 80 -7.06 3.60 -4.78
N THR A 81 -7.08 4.61 -5.64
CA THR A 81 -7.32 4.42 -7.09
C THR A 81 -6.04 4.20 -7.89
N ASN A 82 -4.88 4.35 -7.26
CA ASN A 82 -3.55 4.26 -7.88
C ASN A 82 -2.79 3.00 -7.46
N VAL A 83 -3.53 1.91 -7.16
CA VAL A 83 -2.99 0.59 -6.81
C VAL A 83 -3.34 -0.40 -7.92
N LEU A 84 -2.37 -1.19 -8.36
CA LEU A 84 -2.48 -2.22 -9.39
C LEU A 84 -2.78 -3.60 -8.79
N GLU A 85 -2.14 -3.93 -7.66
CA GLU A 85 -2.23 -5.25 -7.02
C GLU A 85 -1.83 -5.15 -5.54
N MET A 86 -2.35 -6.03 -4.69
CA MET A 86 -1.95 -6.17 -3.30
C MET A 86 -1.79 -7.63 -2.89
N ASP A 87 -0.88 -7.88 -1.94
CA ASP A 87 -0.89 -9.11 -1.15
C ASP A 87 -1.52 -8.82 0.22
N VAL A 88 -2.46 -9.68 0.62
CA VAL A 88 -3.29 -9.51 1.82
C VAL A 88 -3.28 -10.81 2.63
N ILE A 89 -3.07 -10.71 3.93
CA ILE A 89 -3.35 -11.79 4.89
C ILE A 89 -4.77 -11.61 5.38
N THR A 90 -5.67 -12.52 5.03
CA THR A 90 -7.10 -12.42 5.41
C THR A 90 -7.32 -12.71 6.89
N GLY A 91 -8.52 -12.44 7.40
CA GLY A 91 -8.91 -12.81 8.77
C GLY A 91 -8.87 -14.32 9.07
N LYS A 92 -8.74 -15.17 8.03
CA LYS A 92 -8.54 -16.62 8.17
C LYS A 92 -7.06 -17.04 8.22
N GLY A 93 -6.13 -16.09 8.09
CA GLY A 93 -4.69 -16.35 8.01
C GLY A 93 -4.21 -16.80 6.62
N GLU A 94 -5.06 -16.72 5.59
CA GLU A 94 -4.71 -17.08 4.21
C GLU A 94 -4.00 -15.91 3.53
N ILE A 95 -2.93 -16.19 2.80
CA ILE A 95 -2.24 -15.20 1.95
C ILE A 95 -2.90 -15.21 0.57
N ALA A 96 -3.41 -14.07 0.15
CA ALA A 96 -4.02 -13.90 -1.16
C ALA A 96 -3.43 -12.68 -1.89
N THR A 97 -3.02 -12.88 -3.14
CA THR A 97 -2.74 -11.78 -4.07
C THR A 97 -4.05 -11.39 -4.77
N CYS A 98 -4.36 -10.09 -4.79
CA CYS A 98 -5.59 -9.55 -5.35
C CYS A 98 -5.33 -8.31 -6.23
N SER A 99 -6.12 -8.16 -7.29
CA SER A 99 -6.11 -7.06 -8.25
C SER A 99 -7.52 -6.90 -8.83
N LYS A 100 -7.70 -5.96 -9.78
CA LYS A 100 -8.98 -5.83 -10.50
C LYS A 100 -9.40 -7.10 -11.23
N ASP A 101 -8.44 -7.94 -11.64
CA ASP A 101 -8.67 -9.13 -12.46
C ASP A 101 -8.49 -10.45 -11.68
N LYS A 102 -8.09 -10.40 -10.41
CA LYS A 102 -7.83 -11.57 -9.56
C LYS A 102 -8.30 -11.31 -8.14
N ASN A 103 -9.19 -12.15 -7.58
CA ASN A 103 -9.76 -11.94 -6.24
C ASN A 103 -10.26 -10.49 -6.07
N SER A 104 -11.02 -10.01 -7.06
CA SER A 104 -11.34 -8.59 -7.20
C SER A 104 -12.28 -8.08 -6.11
N ASP A 105 -13.13 -8.94 -5.59
CA ASP A 105 -13.93 -8.72 -4.39
C ASP A 105 -13.04 -8.35 -3.19
N LEU A 106 -11.99 -9.12 -2.92
CA LEU A 106 -11.02 -8.82 -1.86
C LEU A 106 -10.25 -7.52 -2.15
N PHE A 107 -9.83 -7.31 -3.40
CA PHE A 107 -9.09 -6.12 -3.79
C PHE A 107 -9.88 -4.84 -3.49
N PHE A 108 -11.14 -4.77 -3.93
CA PHE A 108 -11.99 -3.60 -3.69
C PHE A 108 -12.48 -3.52 -2.24
N ALA A 109 -12.66 -4.64 -1.54
CA ALA A 109 -13.05 -4.60 -0.13
C ALA A 109 -11.94 -4.04 0.77
N VAL A 110 -10.67 -4.35 0.49
CA VAL A 110 -9.52 -3.91 1.30
C VAL A 110 -9.19 -2.43 1.07
N LEU A 111 -9.33 -1.93 -0.16
CA LEU A 111 -9.13 -0.51 -0.48
C LEU A 111 -10.21 0.36 0.18
N GLY A 112 -9.82 1.20 1.14
CA GLY A 112 -10.78 1.95 1.98
C GLY A 112 -11.52 1.08 3.01
N GLY A 113 -11.11 -0.17 3.19
CA GLY A 113 -11.79 -1.19 4.00
C GLY A 113 -11.58 -1.11 5.51
N LEU A 114 -10.91 -0.07 6.01
CA LEU A 114 -10.65 0.16 7.45
C LEU A 114 -10.01 -1.05 8.16
N GLY A 115 -9.19 -1.82 7.44
CA GLY A 115 -8.53 -3.02 7.95
C GLY A 115 -9.47 -4.18 8.30
N GLN A 116 -10.73 -4.18 7.85
CA GLN A 116 -11.73 -5.18 8.25
C GLN A 116 -11.57 -6.54 7.57
N PHE A 117 -10.95 -6.57 6.38
CA PHE A 117 -10.93 -7.76 5.52
C PHE A 117 -9.56 -8.46 5.49
N GLY A 118 -8.55 -7.84 6.09
CA GLY A 118 -7.20 -8.40 6.17
C GLY A 118 -6.13 -7.34 6.39
N ILE A 119 -4.89 -7.81 6.51
CA ILE A 119 -3.69 -6.98 6.62
C ILE A 119 -3.03 -6.94 5.24
N ILE A 120 -2.93 -5.75 4.65
CA ILE A 120 -2.12 -5.53 3.45
C ILE A 120 -0.66 -5.74 3.85
N THR A 121 0.06 -6.60 3.13
CA THR A 121 1.51 -6.84 3.34
C THR A 121 2.34 -6.28 2.20
N ARG A 122 1.79 -6.20 0.98
CA ARG A 122 2.41 -5.56 -0.18
C ARG A 122 1.36 -4.80 -0.99
N ALA A 123 1.73 -3.66 -1.55
CA ALA A 123 0.98 -2.96 -2.58
C ALA A 123 1.86 -2.65 -3.80
N ARG A 124 1.26 -2.63 -4.99
CA ARG A 124 1.87 -2.23 -6.26
C ARG A 124 1.15 -1.06 -6.87
#